data_AF-A0A6J7CNY2-F1
#
_entry.id   AF-A0A6J7CNY2-F1
#
_cell.length_a   1.000
_cell.length_b   1.000
_cell.length_c   1.000
_cell.angle_alpha   90.00
_cell.angle_beta   90.00
_cell.angle_gamma   90.00
#
_symmetry.space_group_name_H-M   'P 1'
#
loop_
_entity.id
_entity.type
_entity.pdbx_description
1 polymer ?
#
loop_
_entity_poly.entity_id
_entity_poly.type
_entity_poly.pdbx_seq_one_letter_code
_entity_poly.pdbx_strand_id
1 'polypeptide(L)'
;MAPPFKQAEFDIIYGTGISREGSLIDLGVEVGIVKKSGAWYTYEADQLGQGKENARTFLLDNPDLANEIEAKIRAHFVPIEVDADLIAAIDEATAEVDF
;
A
#
# COMPACT_ATOMS: atom_id res chain seq x y z
N MET A 1 13.81 -7.48 -15.82
CA MET A 1 14.07 -6.08 -16.25
C MET A 1 12.77 -5.54 -16.83
N ALA A 2 12.28 -4.40 -16.34
CA ALA A 2 10.96 -3.88 -16.71
C ALA A 2 10.98 -3.16 -18.09
N PRO A 3 9.84 -3.06 -18.80
CA PRO A 3 9.75 -2.35 -20.07
C PRO A 3 10.11 -0.86 -19.91
N PRO A 4 10.88 -0.27 -20.86
CA PRO A 4 11.15 1.17 -20.86
C PRO A 4 9.88 1.99 -21.15
N PHE A 5 9.94 3.30 -20.86
CA PHE A 5 8.89 4.29 -21.15
C PHE A 5 7.65 4.30 -20.24
N LYS A 6 7.67 3.59 -19.11
CA LYS A 6 6.65 3.78 -18.06
C LYS A 6 6.84 5.13 -17.36
N GLN A 7 5.74 5.85 -17.16
CA GLN A 7 5.68 7.11 -16.42
C GLN A 7 4.97 6.89 -15.08
N ALA A 8 5.32 7.68 -14.08
CA ALA A 8 4.67 7.70 -12.78
C ALA A 8 4.45 9.15 -12.36
N GLU A 9 3.30 9.41 -11.78
CA GLU A 9 2.95 10.71 -11.21
C GLU A 9 2.92 10.57 -9.69
N PHE A 10 3.51 11.52 -8.98
CA PHE A 10 3.49 11.55 -7.53
C PHE A 10 3.57 12.99 -7.02
N ASP A 11 2.99 13.20 -5.85
CA ASP A 11 2.97 14.49 -5.20
C ASP A 11 4.27 14.70 -4.40
N ILE A 12 4.91 15.86 -4.59
CA ILE A 12 6.05 16.30 -3.78
C ILE A 12 5.57 17.38 -2.81
N ILE A 13 5.64 17.07 -1.51
CA ILE A 13 5.28 18.00 -0.44
C ILE A 13 6.53 18.73 0.04
N TYR A 14 6.48 20.05 0.06
CA TYR A 14 7.58 20.89 0.53
C TYR A 14 7.96 20.53 1.98
N GLY A 15 9.25 20.30 2.23
CA GLY A 15 9.77 19.94 3.54
C GLY A 15 9.60 18.47 3.96
N THR A 16 8.79 17.68 3.25
CA THR A 16 8.61 16.23 3.52
C THR A 16 9.17 15.35 2.40
N GLY A 17 9.18 15.86 1.15
CA GLY A 17 9.60 15.11 -0.02
C GLY A 17 8.43 14.39 -0.70
N ILE A 18 8.68 13.21 -1.24
CA ILE A 18 7.68 12.43 -1.98
C ILE A 18 6.61 11.92 -1.00
N SER A 19 5.34 12.17 -1.31
CA SER A 19 4.23 11.63 -0.51
C SER A 19 3.92 10.19 -0.90
N ARG A 20 4.47 9.23 -0.13
CA ARG A 20 4.20 7.81 -0.32
C ARG A 20 2.73 7.48 -0.15
N GLU A 21 2.10 8.02 0.88
CA GLU A 21 0.70 7.75 1.24
C GLU A 21 -0.26 8.32 0.19
N GLY A 22 0.07 9.47 -0.40
CA GLY A 22 -0.68 10.04 -1.51
C GLY A 22 -0.69 9.09 -2.72
N SER A 23 0.48 8.59 -3.10
CA SER A 23 0.61 7.61 -4.20
C SER A 23 -0.09 6.29 -3.89
N LEU A 24 -0.08 5.82 -2.64
CA LEU A 24 -0.82 4.61 -2.24
C LEU A 24 -2.33 4.78 -2.41
N ILE A 25 -2.87 5.95 -2.09
CA ILE A 25 -4.30 6.24 -2.30
C ILE A 25 -4.64 6.28 -3.78
N ASP A 26 -3.85 6.99 -4.60
CA ASP A 26 -4.12 7.10 -6.04
C ASP A 26 -4.08 5.73 -6.71
N LEU A 27 -3.00 4.98 -6.50
CA LEU A 27 -2.85 3.65 -7.08
C LEU A 27 -3.89 2.68 -6.52
N GLY A 28 -4.17 2.75 -5.21
CA GLY A 28 -5.17 1.93 -4.55
C GLY A 28 -6.58 2.15 -5.09
N VAL A 29 -6.93 3.38 -5.46
CA VAL A 29 -8.21 3.68 -6.16
C VAL A 29 -8.18 3.17 -7.59
N GLU A 30 -7.06 3.33 -8.30
CA GLU A 30 -6.90 2.85 -9.68
C GLU A 30 -7.11 1.33 -9.79
N VAL A 31 -6.52 0.55 -8.88
CA VAL A 31 -6.69 -0.92 -8.85
C VAL A 31 -7.95 -1.39 -8.12
N GLY A 32 -8.73 -0.47 -7.52
CA GLY A 32 -9.99 -0.77 -6.83
C GLY A 32 -9.84 -1.38 -5.43
N ILE A 33 -8.66 -1.33 -4.83
CA ILE A 33 -8.42 -1.71 -3.43
C ILE A 33 -9.05 -0.67 -2.49
N VAL A 34 -8.90 0.61 -2.83
CA VAL A 34 -9.54 1.73 -2.12
C VAL A 34 -10.78 2.16 -2.91
N LYS A 35 -11.93 2.22 -2.24
CA LYS A 35 -13.18 2.67 -2.85
C LYS A 35 -13.38 4.16 -2.63
N LYS A 36 -13.71 4.86 -3.71
CA LYS A 36 -14.06 6.29 -3.68
C LYS A 36 -15.56 6.47 -3.90
N SER A 37 -16.27 6.92 -2.86
CA SER A 37 -17.69 7.27 -2.92
C SER A 37 -17.84 8.79 -2.87
N GLY A 38 -17.76 9.43 -4.04
CA GLY A 38 -17.75 10.88 -4.16
C GLY A 38 -16.47 11.49 -3.59
N ALA A 39 -16.58 12.19 -2.47
CA ALA A 39 -15.43 12.75 -1.75
C ALA A 39 -14.86 11.79 -0.68
N TRP A 40 -15.54 10.69 -0.37
CA TRP A 40 -15.12 9.76 0.68
C TRP A 40 -14.23 8.65 0.14
N TYR A 41 -13.14 8.37 0.86
CA TYR A 41 -12.25 7.24 0.62
C TYR A 41 -12.49 6.18 1.70
N THR A 42 -12.73 4.95 1.26
CA THR A 42 -13.01 3.80 2.13
C THR A 42 -12.11 2.66 1.71
N TYR A 43 -11.50 2.01 2.68
CA TYR A 43 -10.72 0.79 2.47
C TYR A 43 -11.43 -0.34 3.21
N GLU A 44 -11.85 -1.36 2.47
CA GLU A 44 -12.69 -2.45 3.00
C GLU A 44 -13.92 -1.95 3.79
N ALA A 45 -13.86 -1.97 5.12
CA ALA A 45 -14.89 -1.47 6.02
C ALA A 45 -14.52 -0.15 6.72
N ASP A 46 -13.26 0.28 6.64
CA ASP A 46 -12.72 1.45 7.32
C ASP A 46 -12.79 2.70 6.46
N GLN A 47 -13.23 3.78 7.08
CA GLN A 47 -13.34 5.07 6.42
C GLN A 47 -12.03 5.84 6.57
N LEU A 48 -11.23 5.89 5.50
CA LEU A 48 -9.95 6.60 5.49
C LEU A 48 -10.12 8.12 5.65
N GLY A 49 -11.22 8.66 5.14
CA GLY A 49 -11.59 10.06 5.34
C GLY A 49 -12.27 10.71 4.15
N GLN A 50 -12.70 11.96 4.35
CA GLN A 50 -13.27 12.80 3.32
C GLN A 50 -12.17 13.63 2.64
N GLY A 51 -11.93 13.39 1.36
CA GLY A 51 -10.89 14.05 0.57
C GLY A 51 -9.54 13.35 0.68
N LYS A 52 -8.68 13.58 -0.34
CA LYS A 52 -7.37 12.91 -0.46
C LYS A 52 -6.45 13.27 0.70
N GLU A 53 -6.49 14.51 1.16
CA GLU A 53 -5.60 14.99 2.22
C GLU A 53 -5.90 14.34 3.58
N ASN A 54 -7.17 14.19 3.94
CA ASN A 54 -7.55 13.50 5.18
C ASN A 54 -7.21 12.01 5.12
N ALA A 55 -7.47 11.35 3.98
CA ALA A 55 -7.06 9.97 3.79
C ALA A 55 -5.54 9.79 3.87
N ARG A 56 -4.76 10.75 3.35
CA ARG A 56 -3.29 10.73 3.45
C ARG A 56 -2.84 10.81 4.91
N THR A 57 -3.37 11.77 5.68
CA THR A 57 -3.05 11.91 7.10
C THR A 57 -3.42 10.66 7.88
N PHE A 58 -4.58 10.06 7.59
CA PHE A 58 -5.00 8.81 8.21
C PHE A 58 -4.00 7.66 7.98
N LEU A 59 -3.50 7.50 6.74
CA LEU A 59 -2.48 6.50 6.44
C LEU A 59 -1.11 6.81 7.06
N LEU A 60 -0.80 8.10 7.24
CA LEU A 60 0.43 8.52 7.91
C LEU A 60 0.41 8.18 9.40
N ASP A 61 -0.75 8.34 10.04
CA ASP A 61 -0.97 7.98 11.45
C ASP A 61 -1.11 6.46 11.66
N ASN A 62 -1.46 5.71 10.61
CA ASN A 62 -1.67 4.25 10.64
C ASN A 62 -0.73 3.53 9.65
N PRO A 63 0.58 3.43 9.97
CA PRO A 63 1.57 2.85 9.06
C PRO A 63 1.32 1.37 8.75
N ASP A 64 0.74 0.61 9.69
CA ASP A 64 0.38 -0.80 9.46
C ASP A 64 -0.62 -0.95 8.32
N LEU A 65 -1.65 -0.10 8.30
CA LEU A 65 -2.67 -0.10 7.26
C LEU A 65 -2.09 0.37 5.91
N ALA A 66 -1.19 1.35 5.93
CA ALA A 66 -0.48 1.79 4.74
C ALA A 66 0.39 0.66 4.13
N ASN A 67 1.07 -0.12 4.96
CA ASN A 67 1.87 -1.27 4.54
C ASN A 67 0.99 -2.39 3.98
N GLU A 68 -0.17 -2.64 4.59
CA GLU A 68 -1.13 -3.63 4.08
C GLU A 68 -1.66 -3.24 2.69
N ILE A 69 -2.06 -1.97 2.51
CA ILE A 69 -2.51 -1.45 1.22
C ILE A 69 -1.38 -1.56 0.19
N GLU A 70 -0.14 -1.20 0.55
CA GLU A 70 1.00 -1.36 -0.34
C GLU A 70 1.22 -2.82 -0.76
N ALA A 71 1.15 -3.76 0.18
CA ALA A 71 1.31 -5.19 -0.09
C ALA A 71 0.24 -5.68 -1.07
N LYS A 72 -1.03 -5.33 -0.86
CA LYS A 72 -2.13 -5.68 -1.76
C LYS A 72 -1.96 -5.06 -3.15
N ILE A 73 -1.52 -3.80 -3.23
CA ILE A 73 -1.24 -3.12 -4.50
C ILE A 73 -0.10 -3.81 -5.25
N ARG A 74 1.01 -4.13 -4.57
CA ARG A 74 2.15 -4.83 -5.18
C ARG A 74 1.75 -6.21 -5.68
N ALA A 75 0.97 -6.95 -4.90
CA ALA A 75 0.45 -8.27 -5.29
C ALA A 75 -0.47 -8.23 -6.53
N HIS A 76 -1.12 -7.09 -6.80
CA HIS A 76 -1.93 -6.92 -8.01
C HIS A 76 -1.07 -6.82 -9.29
N PHE A 77 0.07 -6.13 -9.23
CA PHE A 77 0.92 -5.86 -10.40
C PHE A 77 2.09 -6.81 -10.58
N VAL A 78 2.62 -7.33 -9.48
CA VAL A 78 3.64 -8.35 -9.46
C VAL A 78 2.94 -9.63 -9.04
N PRO A 79 2.77 -10.64 -9.91
CA PRO A 79 2.44 -11.96 -9.43
C PRO A 79 3.60 -12.36 -8.53
N ILE A 80 3.36 -12.29 -7.22
CA ILE A 80 4.27 -12.84 -6.24
C ILE A 80 4.09 -14.34 -6.44
N GLU A 81 5.04 -14.99 -7.13
CA GLU A 81 5.27 -16.41 -6.88
C GLU A 81 5.79 -16.47 -5.45
N VAL A 82 4.84 -16.56 -4.52
CA VAL A 82 5.14 -16.82 -3.13
C VAL A 82 5.70 -18.23 -3.11
N ASP A 83 7.01 -18.34 -3.02
CA ASP A 83 7.68 -19.62 -2.87
C ASP A 83 7.26 -20.17 -1.50
N ALA A 84 6.41 -21.21 -1.53
CA ALA A 84 5.89 -21.85 -0.34
C ALA A 84 7.02 -22.42 0.54
N ASP A 85 8.14 -22.79 -0.07
CA ASP A 85 9.31 -23.29 0.66
C ASP A 85 10.00 -22.17 1.45
N LEU A 86 9.97 -20.92 0.96
CA LEU A 86 10.52 -19.77 1.68
C LEU A 86 9.64 -19.38 2.88
N ILE A 87 8.31 -19.49 2.76
CA ILE A 87 7.40 -19.28 3.90
C ILE A 87 7.62 -20.36 4.96
N ALA A 88 7.69 -21.63 4.56
CA ALA A 88 7.94 -22.73 5.49
C ALA A 88 9.28 -22.56 6.23
N ALA A 89 10.34 -22.12 5.52
CA ALA A 89 11.64 -21.87 6.14
C ALA A 89 11.62 -20.68 7.13
N ILE A 90 10.81 -19.65 6.88
CA ILE A 90 10.66 -18.52 7.81
C ILE A 90 9.85 -18.93 9.05
N ASP A 91 8.78 -19.71 8.89
CA ASP A 91 8.01 -20.26 10.02
C ASP A 91 8.85 -21.22 10.87
N GLU A 92 9.67 -22.06 10.25
CA GLU A 92 10.58 -22.97 10.97
C GLU A 92 11.68 -22.18 11.70
N ALA A 93 12.31 -21.21 11.04
CA ALA A 93 13.33 -20.37 11.65
C ALA A 93 12.80 -19.46 12.76
N THR A 94 11.51 -19.09 12.74
CA THR A 94 10.88 -18.30 13.81
C THR A 94 10.33 -19.16 14.94
N ALA A 95 10.02 -20.43 14.69
CA ALA A 95 9.65 -21.40 15.72
C ALA A 95 10.86 -21.88 16.55
N GLU A 96 12.08 -21.84 16.00
CA GLU A 96 13.31 -22.19 16.74
C GLU A 96 13.86 -21.06 17.62
N VAL A 97 13.35 -19.82 17.50
CA VAL A 97 13.70 -18.70 18.37
C VAL A 97 12.66 -18.56 19.48
N ASP A 98 12.56 -19.59 20.31
CA ASP A 98 11.91 -19.51 21.63
C ASP A 98 12.98 -19.05 22.65
N PHE A 99 12.72 -17.96 23.37
CA PHE A 99 13.57 -17.45 24.46
C PHE A 99 13.19 -18.09 25.80
#